data_AF-S7U0P5-F1
#
_entry.id   AF-S7U0P5-F1
#
_cell.length_a   1.000
_cell.length_b   1.000
_cell.length_c   1.000
_cell.angle_alpha   90.00
_cell.angle_beta   90.00
_cell.angle_gamma   90.00
#
_symmetry.space_group_name_H-M   'P 1'
#
loop_
_entity.id
_entity.type
_entity.pdbx_description
1 polymer ?
#
loop_
_entity_poly.entity_id
_entity_poly.type
_entity_poly.pdbx_seq_one_letter_code
_entity_poly.pdbx_strand_id
1 'polypeptide(L)'
;MSTAYRMWEILDRAKTGPFMEEEAFLPKRFTPTLRRLIKKYEIRYDPATPCPADDAMADRIWQAGWELFREVGYYNTDTHRIIQVSDEEIGEALYTARDCYWVGAGRDGRRFAHRKVEDRTPPFCIMSPDITVDEKYHASMCMAYLKEPLLDGLCGPILEETFGRLIESAGPTEISGCIQHIYNQKMAARLLGRPDIFMVAVGTAEHDTGQIAVSNEQWGVQKTDARLVGGLTEFKTADTLLNRSLHYAQYGCYTGHLTGPIYGGWCMGSEGTAVTIVAYSLIGLVVHGAIFNQHFPFHLNLGANTTRELLWAIAMAGQALSRNSKLIYTSNGFANAGPMTEMLFRETAVHAMVSTVCGWNLWEMASARNKYRNRATPLEARLGCEAGHAVAHGGLTREQVNEIALRLLATYEDQAAEAPMGAEYAECYDVDRAVPTMEHLDMYRRVKDEIAALGVPFPY
;
A
#
# COMPACT_ATOMS: atom_id res chain seq x y z
N MET A 1 9.25 -20.75 -3.70
CA MET A 1 10.14 -19.71 -4.22
C MET A 1 9.56 -19.30 -5.55
N SER A 2 8.93 -18.12 -5.63
CA SER A 2 8.30 -17.59 -6.85
C SER A 2 9.27 -16.83 -7.77
N THR A 3 10.43 -16.41 -7.25
CA THR A 3 11.38 -15.48 -7.92
C THR A 3 12.50 -16.13 -8.73
N ALA A 4 12.88 -17.39 -8.48
CA ALA A 4 13.95 -18.03 -9.27
C ALA A 4 13.53 -18.30 -10.72
N TYR A 5 12.22 -18.29 -10.99
CA TYR A 5 11.64 -18.66 -12.25
C TYR A 5 11.58 -17.43 -13.19
N ARG A 6 12.30 -17.50 -14.30
CA ARG A 6 12.31 -16.51 -15.41
C ARG A 6 12.85 -15.10 -15.14
N MET A 7 13.42 -14.81 -13.96
CA MET A 7 14.02 -13.49 -13.68
C MET A 7 15.00 -13.02 -14.77
N TRP A 8 15.88 -13.90 -15.26
CA TRP A 8 16.79 -13.57 -16.36
C TRP A 8 16.08 -13.36 -17.70
N GLU A 9 15.02 -14.10 -17.99
CA GLU A 9 14.21 -13.87 -19.21
C GLU A 9 13.51 -12.51 -19.18
N ILE A 10 13.01 -12.10 -18.01
CA ILE A 10 12.43 -10.76 -17.81
C ILE A 10 13.48 -9.68 -18.05
N LEU A 11 14.69 -9.84 -17.52
CA LEU A 11 15.81 -8.91 -17.74
C LEU A 11 16.24 -8.88 -19.22
N ASP A 12 16.21 -10.02 -19.91
CA ASP A 12 16.50 -10.08 -21.35
C ASP A 12 15.42 -9.35 -22.16
N ARG A 13 14.14 -9.60 -21.87
CA ARG A 13 13.00 -8.91 -22.52
C ARG A 13 12.99 -7.43 -22.25
N ALA A 14 13.47 -7.01 -21.08
CA ALA A 14 13.66 -5.60 -20.75
C ALA A 14 14.67 -4.92 -21.69
N LYS A 15 15.51 -5.66 -22.43
CA LYS A 15 16.48 -5.13 -23.41
C LYS A 15 16.10 -5.45 -24.86
N THR A 16 15.42 -6.56 -25.08
CA THR A 16 15.15 -7.11 -26.43
C THR A 16 13.68 -7.06 -26.85
N GLY A 17 12.77 -6.69 -25.93
CA GLY A 17 11.33 -6.59 -26.19
C GLY A 17 10.96 -5.57 -27.29
N PRO A 18 9.68 -5.46 -27.66
CA PRO A 18 9.27 -4.48 -28.66
C PRO A 18 9.65 -3.06 -28.26
N PHE A 19 10.29 -2.32 -29.17
CA PHE A 19 10.60 -0.91 -28.98
C PHE A 19 9.33 -0.06 -29.05
N MET A 20 9.27 0.97 -28.20
CA MET A 20 8.27 2.02 -28.29
C MET A 20 8.84 3.31 -27.70
N GLU A 21 8.52 4.46 -28.31
CA GLU A 21 8.85 5.75 -27.71
C GLU A 21 8.04 5.96 -26.42
N GLU A 22 8.68 6.53 -25.40
CA GLU A 22 8.06 6.66 -24.07
C GLU A 22 6.79 7.50 -24.10
N GLU A 23 6.85 8.65 -24.79
CA GLU A 23 5.74 9.58 -24.93
C GLU A 23 4.53 8.95 -25.63
N ALA A 24 4.76 7.90 -26.43
CA ALA A 24 3.71 7.18 -27.12
C ALA A 24 3.07 6.09 -26.24
N PHE A 25 3.78 5.57 -25.22
CA PHE A 25 3.34 4.40 -24.45
C PHE A 25 1.97 4.60 -23.81
N LEU A 26 1.80 5.65 -23.01
CA LEU A 26 0.55 5.91 -22.30
C LEU A 26 -0.62 6.30 -23.21
N PRO A 27 -0.49 7.27 -24.14
CA PRO A 27 -1.61 7.71 -24.98
C PRO A 27 -1.93 6.78 -26.15
N LYS A 28 -0.97 6.01 -26.67
CA LYS A 28 -1.19 5.15 -27.85
C LYS A 28 -1.34 3.66 -27.53
N ARG A 29 -0.86 3.20 -26.37
CA ARG A 29 -0.93 1.79 -25.96
C ARG A 29 -1.76 1.56 -24.71
N PHE A 30 -1.34 2.10 -23.56
CA PHE A 30 -2.00 1.82 -22.27
C PHE A 30 -3.47 2.28 -22.23
N THR A 31 -3.70 3.58 -22.36
CA THR A 31 -5.04 4.17 -22.17
C THR A 31 -6.07 3.69 -23.19
N PRO A 32 -5.75 3.60 -24.49
CA PRO A 32 -6.69 3.06 -25.48
C PRO A 32 -7.06 1.60 -25.21
N THR A 33 -6.09 0.79 -24.78
CA THR A 33 -6.33 -0.62 -24.42
C THR A 33 -7.23 -0.71 -23.20
N LEU A 34 -6.92 0.02 -22.13
CA LEU A 34 -7.73 0.09 -20.92
C LEU A 34 -9.19 0.48 -21.22
N ARG A 35 -9.40 1.54 -22.02
CA ARG A 35 -10.73 1.98 -22.45
C ARG A 35 -11.49 0.90 -23.22
N ARG A 36 -10.81 0.21 -24.15
CA ARG A 36 -11.39 -0.89 -24.91
C ARG A 36 -11.83 -2.03 -23.97
N LEU A 37 -11.01 -2.36 -22.98
CA LEU A 37 -11.29 -3.44 -22.02
C LEU A 37 -12.45 -3.10 -21.08
N ILE A 38 -12.49 -1.88 -20.53
CA ILE A 38 -13.63 -1.41 -19.73
C ILE A 38 -14.94 -1.57 -20.49
N LYS A 39 -14.95 -1.18 -21.78
CA LYS A 39 -16.12 -1.37 -22.65
C LYS A 39 -16.43 -2.84 -22.93
N LYS A 40 -15.41 -3.65 -23.24
CA LYS A 40 -15.56 -5.08 -23.55
C LYS A 40 -16.16 -5.87 -22.39
N TYR A 41 -15.73 -5.56 -21.17
CA TYR A 41 -16.12 -6.25 -19.94
C TYR A 41 -17.27 -5.56 -19.19
N GLU A 42 -17.88 -4.52 -19.77
CA GLU A 42 -19.03 -3.81 -19.19
C GLU A 42 -18.82 -3.42 -17.72
N ILE A 43 -17.64 -2.86 -17.44
CA ILE A 43 -17.27 -2.39 -16.10
C ILE A 43 -17.83 -0.99 -15.95
N ARG A 44 -18.60 -0.75 -14.89
CA ARG A 44 -19.27 0.53 -14.65
C ARG A 44 -19.22 0.90 -13.17
N TYR A 45 -18.74 2.10 -12.89
CA TYR A 45 -18.79 2.71 -11.57
C TYR A 45 -20.23 3.04 -11.18
N ASP A 46 -20.58 2.73 -9.94
CA ASP A 46 -21.84 3.15 -9.31
C ASP A 46 -21.54 3.97 -8.02
N PRO A 47 -21.83 5.28 -8.02
CA PRO A 47 -21.59 6.13 -6.85
C PRO A 47 -22.50 5.81 -5.66
N ALA A 48 -23.60 5.09 -5.86
CA ALA A 48 -24.49 4.69 -4.77
C ALA A 48 -23.91 3.56 -3.92
N THR A 49 -22.89 2.84 -4.43
CA THR A 49 -22.31 1.66 -3.79
C THR A 49 -20.79 1.76 -3.68
N PRO A 50 -20.22 2.67 -2.85
CA PRO A 50 -18.77 2.73 -2.62
C PRO A 50 -18.16 1.41 -2.12
N CYS A 51 -18.96 0.50 -1.56
CA CYS A 51 -18.57 -0.89 -1.29
C CYS A 51 -19.56 -1.86 -1.97
N PRO A 52 -19.40 -2.15 -3.27
CA PRO A 52 -20.38 -2.95 -4.00
C PRO A 52 -20.30 -4.42 -3.62
N ALA A 53 -21.41 -5.15 -3.72
CA ALA A 53 -21.48 -6.60 -3.58
C ALA A 53 -21.76 -7.29 -4.94
N ASP A 54 -21.02 -6.91 -5.99
CA ASP A 54 -21.18 -7.46 -7.34
C ASP A 54 -20.02 -8.40 -7.69
N ASP A 55 -20.20 -9.67 -7.35
CA ASP A 55 -19.27 -10.76 -7.62
C ASP A 55 -18.97 -10.91 -9.13
N ALA A 56 -19.98 -10.74 -9.99
CA ALA A 56 -19.81 -10.91 -11.42
C ALA A 56 -19.00 -9.76 -12.03
N MET A 57 -19.17 -8.54 -11.54
CA MET A 57 -18.34 -7.40 -11.94
C MET A 57 -16.90 -7.55 -11.46
N ALA A 58 -16.68 -8.04 -10.23
CA ALA A 58 -15.36 -8.35 -9.72
C ALA A 58 -14.63 -9.37 -10.63
N ASP A 59 -15.31 -10.43 -11.06
CA ASP A 59 -14.73 -11.44 -11.95
C ASP A 59 -14.44 -10.87 -13.36
N ARG A 60 -15.28 -9.96 -13.87
CA ARG A 60 -15.00 -9.24 -15.13
C ARG A 60 -13.81 -8.28 -15.02
N ILE A 61 -13.65 -7.60 -13.88
CA ILE A 61 -12.48 -6.76 -13.58
C ILE A 61 -11.21 -7.60 -13.54
N TRP A 62 -11.25 -8.80 -12.96
CA TRP A 62 -10.14 -9.73 -13.00
C TRP A 62 -9.71 -10.07 -14.45
N GLN A 63 -10.67 -10.45 -15.29
CA GLN A 63 -10.40 -10.77 -16.70
C GLN A 63 -9.86 -9.56 -17.48
N ALA A 64 -10.39 -8.37 -17.20
CA ALA A 64 -9.89 -7.14 -17.80
C ALA A 64 -8.45 -6.81 -17.36
N GLY A 65 -8.11 -7.00 -16.08
CA GLY A 65 -6.76 -6.75 -15.56
C GLY A 65 -5.74 -7.73 -16.14
N TRP A 66 -6.12 -9.00 -16.25
CA TRP A 66 -5.31 -10.03 -16.94
C TRP A 66 -5.02 -9.64 -18.40
N GLU A 67 -6.07 -9.34 -19.17
CA GLU A 67 -5.95 -8.96 -20.58
C GLU A 67 -5.15 -7.66 -20.76
N LEU A 68 -5.31 -6.70 -19.84
CA LEU A 68 -4.55 -5.46 -19.83
C LEU A 68 -3.05 -5.73 -19.70
N PHE A 69 -2.64 -6.52 -18.71
CA PHE A 69 -1.22 -6.84 -18.52
C PHE A 69 -0.64 -7.55 -19.74
N ARG A 70 -1.32 -8.58 -20.24
CA ARG A 70 -0.88 -9.35 -21.41
C ARG A 70 -0.73 -8.48 -22.67
N GLU A 71 -1.67 -7.58 -22.94
CA GLU A 71 -1.63 -6.78 -24.16
C GLU A 71 -0.71 -5.56 -24.07
N VAL A 72 -0.73 -4.86 -22.93
CA VAL A 72 0.09 -3.67 -22.76
C VAL A 72 1.55 -4.05 -22.54
N GLY A 73 1.82 -5.10 -21.76
CA GLY A 73 3.15 -5.39 -21.23
C GLY A 73 3.59 -4.35 -20.21
N TYR A 74 4.88 -4.34 -19.86
CA TYR A 74 5.45 -3.43 -18.88
C TYR A 74 6.67 -2.71 -19.46
N TYR A 75 6.65 -1.39 -19.50
CA TYR A 75 7.60 -0.59 -20.27
C TYR A 75 8.84 -0.25 -19.45
N ASN A 76 10.04 -0.59 -19.94
CA ASN A 76 11.29 -0.13 -19.34
C ASN A 76 11.72 1.21 -19.93
N THR A 77 11.83 2.24 -19.08
CA THR A 77 12.19 3.61 -19.46
C THR A 77 13.62 3.76 -19.93
N ASP A 78 14.56 2.99 -19.39
CA ASP A 78 15.98 3.12 -19.74
C ASP A 78 16.30 2.52 -21.12
N THR A 79 15.59 1.46 -21.50
CA THR A 79 15.84 0.74 -22.76
C THR A 79 14.82 1.04 -23.84
N HIS A 80 13.71 1.70 -23.49
CA HIS A 80 12.56 1.94 -24.36
C HIS A 80 11.95 0.64 -24.91
N ARG A 81 11.95 -0.43 -24.10
CA ARG A 81 11.46 -1.76 -24.49
C ARG A 81 10.25 -2.15 -23.65
N ILE A 82 9.35 -2.92 -24.24
CA ILE A 82 8.19 -3.46 -23.54
C ILE A 82 8.48 -4.91 -23.15
N ILE A 83 8.45 -5.20 -21.86
CA ILE A 83 8.46 -6.57 -21.34
C ILE A 83 7.09 -7.17 -21.62
N GLN A 84 7.04 -8.14 -22.53
CA GLN A 84 5.83 -8.86 -22.89
C GLN A 84 5.75 -10.22 -22.22
N VAL A 85 4.52 -10.62 -21.89
CA VAL A 85 4.21 -11.90 -21.23
C VAL A 85 3.05 -12.61 -21.91
N SER A 86 2.99 -13.94 -21.78
CA SER A 86 1.90 -14.77 -22.30
C SER A 86 0.89 -15.17 -21.22
N ASP A 87 -0.28 -15.66 -21.65
CA ASP A 87 -1.28 -16.25 -20.73
C ASP A 87 -0.71 -17.42 -19.92
N GLU A 88 0.15 -18.24 -20.54
CA GLU A 88 0.82 -19.37 -19.89
C GLU A 88 1.73 -18.90 -18.75
N GLU A 89 2.48 -17.83 -18.97
CA GLU A 89 3.40 -17.27 -17.97
C GLU A 89 2.67 -16.70 -16.76
N ILE A 90 1.59 -15.96 -17.00
CA ILE A 90 0.75 -15.43 -15.91
C ILE A 90 0.11 -16.61 -15.13
N GLY A 91 -0.42 -17.61 -15.84
CA GLY A 91 -1.03 -18.79 -15.22
C GLY A 91 -0.05 -19.62 -14.39
N GLU A 92 1.16 -19.83 -14.90
CA GLU A 92 2.23 -20.54 -14.19
C GLU A 92 2.70 -19.80 -12.94
N ALA A 93 2.87 -18.47 -13.02
CA ALA A 93 3.23 -17.66 -11.87
C ALA A 93 2.15 -17.74 -10.77
N LEU A 94 0.87 -17.66 -11.12
CA LEU A 94 -0.24 -17.79 -10.17
C LEU A 94 -0.33 -19.19 -9.55
N TYR A 95 -0.08 -20.24 -10.35
CA TYR A 95 -0.07 -21.61 -9.85
C TYR A 95 0.99 -21.80 -8.76
N THR A 96 2.19 -21.28 -9.00
CA THR A 96 3.35 -21.43 -8.10
C THR A 96 3.37 -20.44 -6.93
N ALA A 97 2.57 -19.37 -6.99
CA ALA A 97 2.42 -18.40 -5.91
C ALA A 97 1.98 -19.08 -4.60
N ARG A 98 2.41 -18.55 -3.46
CA ARG A 98 1.94 -18.98 -2.14
C ARG A 98 0.85 -18.03 -1.63
N ASP A 99 -0.05 -18.59 -0.85
CA ASP A 99 -1.14 -17.86 -0.20
C ASP A 99 -0.75 -17.27 1.16
N CYS A 100 0.42 -17.63 1.69
CA CYS A 100 0.93 -17.10 2.95
C CYS A 100 2.45 -17.20 3.07
N TYR A 101 3.00 -16.32 3.91
CA TYR A 101 4.40 -16.27 4.32
C TYR A 101 4.51 -15.99 5.81
N TRP A 102 5.60 -16.43 6.43
CA TRP A 102 5.96 -16.03 7.78
C TRP A 102 6.93 -14.86 7.68
N VAL A 103 6.53 -13.73 8.25
CA VAL A 103 7.30 -12.48 8.22
C VAL A 103 7.71 -12.08 9.63
N GLY A 104 8.82 -11.34 9.75
CA GLY A 104 9.51 -11.21 11.03
C GLY A 104 10.08 -12.54 11.53
N ALA A 105 10.57 -12.56 12.77
CA ALA A 105 11.17 -13.75 13.36
C ALA A 105 10.88 -13.88 14.87
N GLY A 106 11.33 -14.99 15.46
CA GLY A 106 11.21 -15.23 16.90
C GLY A 106 9.76 -15.12 17.41
N ARG A 107 9.57 -14.40 18.51
CA ARG A 107 8.23 -14.16 19.10
C ARG A 107 7.38 -13.15 18.32
N ASP A 108 8.05 -12.34 17.50
CA ASP A 108 7.42 -11.27 16.73
C ASP A 108 6.96 -11.75 15.35
N GLY A 109 7.32 -12.99 14.96
CA GLY A 109 6.90 -13.61 13.72
C GLY A 109 5.38 -13.62 13.55
N ARG A 110 4.91 -13.26 12.35
CA ARG A 110 3.49 -13.20 12.00
C ARG A 110 3.24 -13.90 10.67
N ARG A 111 2.05 -14.51 10.54
CA ARG A 111 1.62 -15.11 9.29
C ARG A 111 0.93 -14.03 8.45
N PHE A 112 1.58 -13.63 7.37
CA PHE A 112 0.99 -12.73 6.38
C PHE A 112 0.33 -13.59 5.30
N ALA A 113 -0.99 -13.48 5.13
CA ALA A 113 -1.77 -14.38 4.29
C ALA A 113 -2.80 -13.65 3.41
N HIS A 114 -3.19 -14.33 2.34
CA HIS A 114 -4.32 -13.99 1.51
C HIS A 114 -5.62 -14.04 2.34
N ARG A 115 -6.55 -13.12 2.03
CA ARG A 115 -7.88 -13.05 2.65
C ARG A 115 -8.97 -13.16 1.60
N LYS A 116 -10.06 -13.82 1.99
CA LYS A 116 -11.27 -13.90 1.18
C LYS A 116 -12.13 -12.63 1.31
N VAL A 117 -13.07 -12.44 0.40
CA VAL A 117 -14.16 -11.48 0.59
C VAL A 117 -14.93 -11.87 1.86
N GLU A 118 -15.23 -10.89 2.71
CA GLU A 118 -15.93 -11.07 3.99
C GLU A 118 -15.23 -12.08 4.94
N ASP A 119 -13.91 -12.23 4.81
CA ASP A 119 -13.12 -13.15 5.64
C ASP A 119 -13.20 -12.76 7.12
N ARG A 120 -13.48 -13.77 7.96
CA ARG A 120 -13.58 -13.60 9.41
C ARG A 120 -12.22 -13.52 10.11
N THR A 121 -11.16 -13.85 9.39
CA THR A 121 -9.78 -13.65 9.84
C THR A 121 -9.45 -12.16 9.75
N PRO A 122 -8.96 -11.54 10.84
CA PRO A 122 -8.54 -10.14 10.81
C PRO A 122 -7.50 -9.87 9.72
N PRO A 123 -7.45 -8.64 9.18
CA PRO A 123 -6.40 -8.24 8.27
C PRO A 123 -5.04 -8.26 8.97
N PHE A 124 -3.99 -8.62 8.23
CA PHE A 124 -2.63 -8.29 8.63
C PHE A 124 -2.48 -6.77 8.58
N CYS A 125 -1.95 -6.17 9.64
CA CYS A 125 -1.91 -4.73 9.82
C CYS A 125 -0.48 -4.19 9.72
N ILE A 126 -0.15 -3.61 8.56
CA ILE A 126 1.06 -2.78 8.42
C ILE A 126 0.67 -1.37 8.81
N MET A 127 1.41 -0.76 9.74
CA MET A 127 1.22 0.65 10.04
C MET A 127 2.38 1.45 9.46
N SER A 128 2.06 2.54 8.77
CA SER A 128 3.03 3.43 8.18
C SER A 128 2.57 4.87 8.29
N PRO A 129 3.47 5.80 8.68
CA PRO A 129 3.18 7.22 8.57
C PRO A 129 3.18 7.69 7.12
N ASP A 130 3.91 7.00 6.23
CA ASP A 130 4.08 7.35 4.80
C ASP A 130 4.20 8.87 4.60
N ILE A 131 5.13 9.50 5.31
CA ILE A 131 5.45 10.92 5.18
C ILE A 131 6.93 11.12 5.42
N THR A 132 7.43 12.27 5.00
CA THR A 132 8.73 12.75 5.45
C THR A 132 8.65 13.25 6.89
N VAL A 133 9.77 13.14 7.61
CA VAL A 133 9.87 13.55 9.01
C VAL A 133 11.17 14.30 9.25
N ASP A 134 11.13 15.27 10.16
CA ASP A 134 12.36 15.88 10.68
C ASP A 134 13.25 14.81 11.34
N GLU A 135 14.56 14.90 11.11
CA GLU A 135 15.55 13.92 11.58
C GLU A 135 15.40 13.59 13.08
N LYS A 136 15.17 14.62 13.91
CA LYS A 136 15.01 14.50 15.37
C LYS A 136 13.80 13.68 15.83
N TYR A 137 12.75 13.57 15.01
CA TYR A 137 11.52 12.85 15.39
C TYR A 137 11.49 11.42 14.87
N HIS A 138 12.36 11.05 13.93
CA HIS A 138 12.32 9.76 13.26
C HIS A 138 12.28 8.56 14.21
N ALA A 139 13.20 8.52 15.19
CA ALA A 139 13.26 7.43 16.16
C ALA A 139 12.03 7.41 17.09
N SER A 140 11.58 8.58 17.56
CA SER A 140 10.39 8.69 18.42
C SER A 140 9.13 8.23 17.68
N MET A 141 8.96 8.64 16.43
CA MET A 141 7.81 8.25 15.62
C MET A 141 7.83 6.73 15.35
N CYS A 142 8.99 6.13 15.02
CA CYS A 142 9.10 4.67 14.94
C CYS A 142 8.66 3.99 16.24
N MET A 143 9.09 4.51 17.40
CA MET A 143 8.67 3.98 18.70
C MET A 143 7.16 4.14 18.94
N ALA A 144 6.57 5.26 18.55
CA ALA A 144 5.14 5.50 18.73
C ALA A 144 4.32 4.43 17.98
N TYR A 145 4.64 4.17 16.72
CA TYR A 145 3.98 3.13 15.93
C TYR A 145 4.20 1.72 16.49
N LEU A 146 5.42 1.39 16.90
CA LEU A 146 5.74 0.05 17.42
C LEU A 146 5.01 -0.31 18.72
N LYS A 147 4.51 0.68 19.47
CA LYS A 147 3.67 0.48 20.65
C LYS A 147 2.23 0.08 20.33
N GLU A 148 1.82 0.19 19.07
CA GLU A 148 0.46 -0.13 18.68
C GLU A 148 0.19 -1.64 18.77
N PRO A 149 -0.90 -2.05 19.47
CA PRO A 149 -1.12 -3.44 19.82
C PRO A 149 -1.46 -4.33 18.62
N LEU A 150 -2.14 -3.75 17.61
CA LEU A 150 -2.54 -4.46 16.39
C LEU A 150 -1.52 -4.33 15.26
N LEU A 151 -0.38 -3.66 15.47
CA LEU A 151 0.65 -3.55 14.44
C LEU A 151 1.31 -4.93 14.23
N ASP A 152 1.20 -5.49 13.03
CA ASP A 152 1.93 -6.71 12.63
C ASP A 152 3.24 -6.39 11.93
N GLY A 153 3.30 -5.26 11.21
CA GLY A 153 4.52 -4.76 10.58
C GLY A 153 4.61 -3.23 10.53
N LEU A 154 5.83 -2.71 10.46
CA LEU A 154 6.10 -1.28 10.36
C LEU A 154 6.73 -0.95 9.00
N CYS A 155 6.18 0.04 8.30
CA CYS A 155 6.94 0.83 7.34
C CYS A 155 7.27 2.18 8.00
N GLY A 156 8.56 2.54 8.04
CA GLY A 156 9.01 3.70 8.82
C GLY A 156 8.78 5.02 8.11
N PRO A 157 8.79 6.14 8.85
CA PRO A 157 8.80 7.47 8.26
C PRO A 157 10.07 7.71 7.44
N ILE A 158 9.96 8.61 6.47
CA ILE A 158 11.02 8.90 5.50
C ILE A 158 11.89 10.04 6.05
N LEU A 159 13.19 9.79 6.21
CA LEU A 159 14.16 10.86 6.47
C LEU A 159 14.37 11.72 5.22
N GLU A 160 14.23 13.04 5.36
CA GLU A 160 14.70 14.04 4.39
C GLU A 160 16.14 14.46 4.64
N GLU A 161 16.59 14.37 5.89
CA GLU A 161 17.92 14.80 6.30
C GLU A 161 18.64 13.71 7.11
N THR A 162 19.97 13.69 6.99
CA THR A 162 20.88 12.89 7.80
C THR A 162 22.09 13.74 8.19
N PHE A 163 22.39 13.82 9.48
CA PHE A 163 23.41 14.72 10.02
C PHE A 163 23.19 16.19 9.59
N GLY A 164 21.92 16.64 9.56
CA GLY A 164 21.55 17.98 9.12
C GLY A 164 21.87 18.29 7.65
N ARG A 165 22.00 17.27 6.80
CA ARG A 165 22.19 17.41 5.34
C ARG A 165 21.03 16.76 4.60
N LEU A 166 20.58 17.42 3.54
CA LEU A 166 19.61 16.86 2.61
C LEU A 166 20.08 15.50 2.08
N ILE A 167 19.17 14.53 2.11
CA ILE A 167 19.34 13.23 1.49
C ILE A 167 19.05 13.39 0.00
N GLU A 168 20.09 13.26 -0.83
CA GLU A 168 20.00 13.38 -2.28
C GLU A 168 19.97 11.98 -2.90
N SER A 169 18.95 11.69 -3.71
CA SER A 169 18.84 10.43 -4.45
C SER A 169 20.08 10.16 -5.30
N ALA A 170 20.54 8.90 -5.30
CA ALA A 170 21.78 8.45 -5.92
C ALA A 170 23.07 9.11 -5.36
N GLY A 171 22.96 9.96 -4.35
CA GLY A 171 24.06 10.64 -3.67
C GLY A 171 24.59 9.87 -2.46
N PRO A 172 25.78 10.23 -1.95
CA PRO A 172 26.34 9.57 -0.76
C PRO A 172 25.50 9.81 0.51
N THR A 173 24.73 10.91 0.59
CA THR A 173 23.84 11.18 1.73
C THR A 173 22.68 10.20 1.80
N GLU A 174 22.21 9.65 0.68
CA GLU A 174 21.19 8.59 0.66
C GLU A 174 21.66 7.34 1.39
N ILE A 175 22.88 6.88 1.17
CA ILE A 175 23.42 5.71 1.88
C ILE A 175 23.41 5.95 3.40
N SER A 176 23.86 7.12 3.84
CA SER A 176 23.84 7.51 5.26
C SER A 176 22.42 7.55 5.83
N GLY A 177 21.50 8.19 5.10
CA GLY A 177 20.09 8.30 5.51
C GLY A 177 19.41 6.93 5.59
N CYS A 178 19.70 6.03 4.65
CA CYS A 178 19.15 4.68 4.65
C CYS A 178 19.67 3.85 5.84
N ILE A 179 20.96 3.96 6.16
CA ILE A 179 21.55 3.33 7.34
C ILE A 179 20.90 3.90 8.60
N GLN A 180 20.80 5.22 8.74
CA GLN A 180 20.17 5.86 9.90
C GLN A 180 18.71 5.43 10.06
N HIS A 181 17.94 5.37 8.97
CA HIS A 181 16.55 4.93 8.98
C HIS A 181 16.42 3.53 9.59
N ILE A 182 17.15 2.54 9.06
CA ILE A 182 17.01 1.16 9.56
C ILE A 182 17.58 0.99 10.97
N TYR A 183 18.64 1.71 11.33
CA TYR A 183 19.17 1.72 12.69
C TYR A 183 18.14 2.24 13.69
N ASN A 184 17.47 3.35 13.38
CA ASN A 184 16.42 3.92 14.23
C ASN A 184 15.24 2.96 14.39
N GLN A 185 14.78 2.34 13.30
CA GLN A 185 13.69 1.35 13.35
C GLN A 185 14.06 0.13 14.21
N LYS A 186 15.22 -0.50 13.96
CA LYS A 186 15.66 -1.69 14.73
C LYS A 186 15.96 -1.34 16.19
N MET A 187 16.50 -0.16 16.47
CA MET A 187 16.67 0.35 17.84
C MET A 187 15.32 0.50 18.54
N ALA A 188 14.36 1.19 17.91
CA ALA A 188 13.01 1.38 18.45
C ALA A 188 12.32 0.03 18.74
N ALA A 189 12.41 -0.90 17.78
CA ALA A 189 11.86 -2.25 17.91
C ALA A 189 12.45 -3.00 19.10
N ARG A 190 13.78 -2.97 19.28
CA ARG A 190 14.44 -3.60 20.44
C ARG A 190 14.02 -2.98 21.77
N LEU A 191 14.00 -1.65 21.87
CA LEU A 191 13.64 -0.93 23.10
C LEU A 191 12.20 -1.20 23.54
N LEU A 192 11.30 -1.45 22.60
CA LEU A 192 9.90 -1.77 22.85
C LEU A 192 9.63 -3.28 22.96
N GLY A 193 10.68 -4.09 22.96
CA GLY A 193 10.55 -5.54 23.08
C GLY A 193 9.91 -6.21 21.86
N ARG A 194 10.14 -5.69 20.67
CA ARG A 194 9.70 -6.31 19.41
C ARG A 194 10.87 -6.46 18.42
N PRO A 195 12.03 -6.98 18.86
CA PRO A 195 13.29 -6.90 18.12
C PRO A 195 13.24 -7.52 16.71
N ASP A 196 12.36 -8.49 16.50
CA ASP A 196 12.27 -9.29 15.28
C ASP A 196 10.96 -9.04 14.51
N ILE A 197 10.28 -7.93 14.82
CA ILE A 197 9.04 -7.55 14.13
C ILE A 197 9.28 -7.36 12.64
N PHE A 198 8.27 -7.71 11.84
CA PHE A 198 8.31 -7.48 10.40
C PHE A 198 8.45 -5.99 10.07
N MET A 199 9.45 -5.67 9.26
CA MET A 199 9.63 -4.33 8.71
C MET A 199 9.44 -4.34 7.20
N VAL A 200 8.85 -3.26 6.68
CA VAL A 200 8.96 -2.90 5.26
C VAL A 200 9.91 -1.71 5.17
N ALA A 201 11.08 -1.94 4.59
CA ALA A 201 12.20 -1.00 4.66
C ALA A 201 13.05 -1.05 3.37
N VAL A 202 13.85 -0.03 3.05
CA VAL A 202 13.98 1.25 3.74
C VAL A 202 13.27 2.33 2.91
N GLY A 203 12.28 3.01 3.51
CA GLY A 203 11.48 4.02 2.80
C GLY A 203 12.25 5.27 2.35
N THR A 204 13.40 5.56 3.00
CA THR A 204 14.31 6.65 2.63
C THR A 204 15.10 6.38 1.34
N ALA A 205 15.21 5.14 0.89
CA ALA A 205 15.97 4.81 -0.31
C ALA A 205 15.14 5.04 -1.59
N GLU A 206 15.43 6.10 -2.33
CA GLU A 206 14.84 6.36 -3.63
C GLU A 206 15.56 5.58 -4.74
N HIS A 207 16.89 5.49 -4.67
CA HIS A 207 17.73 4.74 -5.61
C HIS A 207 17.98 3.30 -5.16
N ASP A 208 18.42 2.43 -6.06
CA ASP A 208 18.72 1.02 -5.78
C ASP A 208 19.92 0.83 -4.82
N THR A 209 20.93 1.68 -4.90
CA THR A 209 22.13 1.68 -4.05
C THR A 209 21.80 1.83 -2.57
N GLY A 210 20.87 2.72 -2.22
CA GLY A 210 20.38 2.89 -0.84
C GLY A 210 19.72 1.61 -0.30
N GLN A 211 18.87 0.96 -1.12
CA GLN A 211 18.24 -0.32 -0.76
C GLN A 211 19.28 -1.44 -0.63
N ILE A 212 20.29 -1.49 -1.51
CA ILE A 212 21.34 -2.51 -1.48
C ILE A 212 22.23 -2.33 -0.25
N ALA A 213 22.62 -1.10 0.09
CA ALA A 213 23.57 -0.78 1.17
C ALA A 213 23.12 -1.26 2.56
N VAL A 214 21.81 -1.35 2.80
CA VAL A 214 21.21 -1.74 4.09
C VAL A 214 20.89 -3.23 4.20
N SER A 215 21.44 -4.06 3.29
CA SER A 215 21.23 -5.51 3.25
C SER A 215 22.19 -6.24 4.18
N ASN A 216 21.81 -6.32 5.45
CA ASN A 216 22.63 -6.98 6.46
C ASN A 216 21.77 -7.62 7.56
N GLU A 217 21.96 -8.91 7.80
CA GLU A 217 21.16 -9.69 8.75
C GLU A 217 21.39 -9.28 10.22
N GLN A 218 22.54 -8.68 10.53
CA GLN A 218 22.94 -8.37 11.91
C GLN A 218 22.45 -6.98 12.35
N TRP A 219 22.45 -6.01 11.44
CA TRP A 219 22.17 -4.60 11.78
C TRP A 219 21.19 -3.89 10.85
N GLY A 220 20.99 -4.41 9.63
CA GLY A 220 20.18 -3.77 8.60
C GLY A 220 18.82 -4.43 8.42
N VAL A 221 18.32 -4.39 7.20
CA VAL A 221 17.08 -5.07 6.80
C VAL A 221 17.36 -6.57 6.68
N GLN A 222 16.61 -7.37 7.42
CA GLN A 222 16.79 -8.82 7.54
C GLN A 222 16.09 -9.58 6.42
N LYS A 223 16.40 -10.86 6.24
CA LYS A 223 15.74 -11.71 5.23
C LYS A 223 14.26 -11.97 5.50
N THR A 224 13.82 -11.79 6.74
CA THR A 224 12.41 -11.90 7.14
C THR A 224 11.65 -10.58 7.05
N ASP A 225 12.34 -9.49 6.72
CA ASP A 225 11.75 -8.20 6.38
C ASP A 225 11.44 -8.15 4.88
N ALA A 226 10.63 -7.16 4.49
CA ALA A 226 10.31 -6.91 3.10
C ALA A 226 10.82 -5.56 2.62
N ARG A 227 10.91 -5.44 1.29
CA ARG A 227 11.28 -4.22 0.61
C ARG A 227 10.40 -4.03 -0.61
N LEU A 228 10.14 -2.78 -0.96
CA LEU A 228 9.26 -2.45 -2.06
C LEU A 228 10.04 -2.21 -3.35
N VAL A 229 9.47 -2.65 -4.47
CA VAL A 229 9.78 -2.17 -5.81
C VAL A 229 8.58 -1.34 -6.26
N GLY A 230 8.78 -0.02 -6.39
CA GLY A 230 7.72 0.90 -6.81
C GLY A 230 7.61 0.95 -8.33
N GLY A 231 6.46 0.58 -8.89
CA GLY A 231 6.20 0.75 -10.32
C GLY A 231 6.12 2.24 -10.69
N LEU A 232 6.64 2.60 -11.86
CA LEU A 232 6.50 3.96 -12.41
C LEU A 232 5.12 4.12 -13.04
N THR A 233 4.41 5.17 -12.64
CA THR A 233 3.02 5.40 -13.01
C THR A 233 2.90 5.93 -14.46
N GLU A 234 2.19 5.30 -15.40
CA GLU A 234 1.54 3.99 -15.33
C GLU A 234 2.30 2.92 -16.12
N PHE A 235 2.32 1.67 -15.62
CA PHE A 235 2.83 0.49 -16.34
C PHE A 235 4.28 0.61 -16.85
N LYS A 236 5.12 1.31 -16.09
CA LYS A 236 6.53 1.48 -16.40
C LYS A 236 7.44 0.96 -15.28
N THR A 237 8.65 0.57 -15.66
CA THR A 237 9.79 0.24 -14.79
C THR A 237 11.03 0.93 -15.31
N ALA A 238 12.11 0.84 -14.54
CA ALA A 238 13.46 1.24 -14.91
C ALA A 238 14.44 0.13 -14.54
N ASP A 239 15.67 0.19 -15.05
CA ASP A 239 16.76 -0.73 -14.69
C ASP A 239 17.05 -0.67 -13.19
N THR A 240 16.95 0.51 -12.55
CA THR A 240 17.10 0.65 -11.09
C THR A 240 16.05 -0.15 -10.30
N LEU A 241 14.82 -0.26 -10.82
CA LEU A 241 13.75 -1.06 -10.20
C LEU A 241 13.95 -2.57 -10.44
N LEU A 242 14.48 -2.94 -11.61
CA LEU A 242 14.85 -4.32 -11.91
C LEU A 242 16.08 -4.77 -11.10
N ASN A 243 17.06 -3.88 -10.86
CA ASN A 243 18.20 -4.11 -9.98
C ASN A 243 17.74 -4.43 -8.56
N ARG A 244 16.77 -3.68 -8.02
CA ARG A 244 16.14 -3.98 -6.72
C ARG A 244 15.53 -5.38 -6.70
N SER A 245 14.75 -5.71 -7.72
CA SER A 245 14.09 -7.03 -7.84
C SER A 245 15.12 -8.17 -7.84
N LEU A 246 16.17 -8.03 -8.65
CA LEU A 246 17.28 -8.97 -8.74
C LEU A 246 18.01 -9.11 -7.40
N HIS A 247 18.35 -7.99 -6.77
CA HIS A 247 19.03 -7.96 -5.48
C HIS A 247 18.22 -8.61 -4.38
N TYR A 248 16.92 -8.29 -4.25
CA TYR A 248 16.08 -8.87 -3.20
C TYR A 248 15.97 -10.39 -3.33
N ALA A 249 15.84 -10.89 -4.57
CA ALA A 249 15.84 -12.32 -4.85
C ALA A 249 17.18 -13.00 -4.48
N GLN A 250 18.31 -12.37 -4.78
CA GLN A 250 19.65 -12.92 -4.50
C GLN A 250 20.04 -12.81 -3.02
N TYR A 251 19.68 -11.71 -2.36
CA TYR A 251 19.86 -11.54 -0.92
C TYR A 251 18.98 -12.52 -0.12
N GLY A 252 17.82 -12.86 -0.68
CA GLY A 252 16.87 -13.81 -0.12
C GLY A 252 15.91 -13.17 0.88
N CYS A 253 15.57 -11.89 0.70
CA CYS A 253 14.51 -11.22 1.46
C CYS A 253 13.19 -11.20 0.69
N TYR A 254 12.14 -10.68 1.31
CA TYR A 254 10.84 -10.55 0.66
C TYR A 254 10.74 -9.30 -0.22
N THR A 255 10.25 -9.50 -1.44
CA THR A 255 9.87 -8.41 -2.34
C THR A 255 8.39 -8.10 -2.20
N GLY A 256 8.05 -6.83 -2.02
CA GLY A 256 6.72 -6.29 -2.27
C GLY A 256 6.70 -5.40 -3.50
N HIS A 257 5.55 -5.30 -4.16
CA HIS A 257 5.37 -4.39 -5.31
C HIS A 257 4.43 -3.25 -4.91
N LEU A 258 4.90 -2.01 -5.04
CA LEU A 258 4.23 -0.78 -4.59
C LEU A 258 3.69 -0.04 -5.83
N THR A 259 2.37 0.14 -5.93
CA THR A 259 1.78 0.85 -7.08
C THR A 259 0.58 1.72 -6.71
N GLY A 260 0.55 2.95 -7.22
CA GLY A 260 -0.56 3.88 -7.06
C GLY A 260 -1.14 4.30 -8.41
N PRO A 261 -2.13 3.59 -8.97
CA PRO A 261 -2.81 4.03 -10.17
C PRO A 261 -3.57 5.34 -9.92
N ILE A 262 -3.45 6.29 -10.85
CA ILE A 262 -3.96 7.64 -10.67
C ILE A 262 -5.35 7.77 -11.27
N TYR A 263 -6.35 7.93 -10.39
CA TYR A 263 -7.69 8.34 -10.79
C TYR A 263 -7.66 9.79 -11.31
N GLY A 264 -8.32 10.03 -12.44
CA GLY A 264 -8.28 11.29 -13.19
C GLY A 264 -7.04 11.45 -14.08
N GLY A 265 -6.09 10.52 -14.01
CA GLY A 265 -4.91 10.46 -14.88
C GLY A 265 -5.09 9.49 -16.05
N TRP A 266 -4.04 8.74 -16.36
CA TRP A 266 -4.04 7.76 -17.45
C TRP A 266 -4.96 6.55 -17.19
N CYS A 267 -5.27 6.27 -15.93
CA CYS A 267 -6.29 5.28 -15.56
C CYS A 267 -7.73 5.75 -15.82
N MET A 268 -7.95 7.01 -16.22
CA MET A 268 -9.28 7.61 -16.40
C MET A 268 -10.07 7.63 -15.07
N GLY A 269 -11.19 6.92 -14.96
CA GLY A 269 -12.06 6.91 -13.79
C GLY A 269 -11.85 5.72 -12.86
N SER A 270 -12.84 5.44 -12.02
CA SER A 270 -12.80 4.34 -11.05
C SER A 270 -12.70 2.98 -11.72
N GLU A 271 -13.38 2.79 -12.86
CA GLU A 271 -13.35 1.55 -13.62
C GLU A 271 -11.93 1.21 -14.09
N GLY A 272 -11.25 2.20 -14.67
CA GLY A 272 -9.89 2.00 -15.13
C GLY A 272 -8.91 1.84 -13.99
N THR A 273 -9.10 2.57 -12.89
CA THR A 273 -8.30 2.40 -11.67
C THR A 273 -8.41 0.98 -11.12
N ALA A 274 -9.63 0.43 -10.99
CA ALA A 274 -9.84 -0.93 -10.49
C ALA A 274 -9.19 -2.01 -11.36
N VAL A 275 -9.32 -1.90 -12.69
CA VAL A 275 -8.68 -2.82 -13.65
C VAL A 275 -7.15 -2.75 -13.57
N THR A 276 -6.60 -1.53 -13.46
CA THR A 276 -5.15 -1.31 -13.37
C THR A 276 -4.57 -1.88 -12.08
N ILE A 277 -5.27 -1.79 -10.94
CA ILE A 277 -4.84 -2.42 -9.67
C ILE A 277 -4.66 -3.94 -9.85
N VAL A 278 -5.63 -4.63 -10.45
CA VAL A 278 -5.51 -6.07 -10.70
C VAL A 278 -4.30 -6.38 -11.56
N ALA A 279 -4.11 -5.63 -12.63
CA ALA A 279 -3.00 -5.84 -13.54
C ALA A 279 -1.64 -5.56 -12.87
N TYR A 280 -1.55 -4.56 -11.99
CA TYR A 280 -0.35 -4.30 -11.19
C TYR A 280 -0.02 -5.45 -10.23
N SER A 281 -1.03 -6.11 -9.66
CA SER A 281 -0.81 -7.31 -8.85
C SER A 281 -0.18 -8.45 -9.65
N LEU A 282 -0.58 -8.61 -10.92
CA LEU A 282 0.01 -9.59 -11.83
C LEU A 282 1.42 -9.20 -12.27
N ILE A 283 1.66 -7.92 -12.55
CA ILE A 283 3.00 -7.37 -12.85
C ILE A 283 3.95 -7.62 -11.67
N GLY A 284 3.52 -7.30 -10.46
CA GLY A 284 4.32 -7.49 -9.25
C GLY A 284 4.75 -8.95 -9.08
N LEU A 285 3.83 -9.88 -9.30
CA LEU A 285 4.12 -11.31 -9.26
C LEU A 285 5.08 -11.76 -10.38
N VAL A 286 4.79 -11.40 -11.64
CA VAL A 286 5.48 -11.98 -12.81
C VAL A 286 6.83 -11.30 -13.09
N VAL A 287 6.89 -9.97 -12.96
CA VAL A 287 8.09 -9.18 -13.31
C VAL A 287 9.00 -9.03 -12.11
N HIS A 288 8.44 -8.68 -10.95
CA HIS A 288 9.21 -8.35 -9.75
C HIS A 288 9.32 -9.51 -8.75
N GLY A 289 8.57 -10.60 -8.98
CA GLY A 289 8.53 -11.75 -8.09
C GLY A 289 8.04 -11.41 -6.67
N ALA A 290 7.18 -10.40 -6.57
CA ALA A 290 6.64 -9.93 -5.31
C ALA A 290 5.82 -11.01 -4.60
N ILE A 291 6.03 -11.13 -3.28
CA ILE A 291 5.24 -12.02 -2.43
C ILE A 291 3.93 -11.36 -1.98
N PHE A 292 3.89 -10.02 -2.00
CA PHE A 292 2.70 -9.22 -1.74
C PHE A 292 2.69 -7.97 -2.63
N ASN A 293 1.50 -7.44 -2.90
CA ASN A 293 1.32 -6.19 -3.62
C ASN A 293 0.70 -5.14 -2.69
N GLN A 294 1.33 -3.99 -2.59
CA GLN A 294 0.78 -2.82 -1.93
C GLN A 294 0.16 -1.91 -3.00
N HIS A 295 -1.07 -1.48 -2.74
CA HIS A 295 -1.82 -0.63 -3.65
C HIS A 295 -2.30 0.63 -2.92
N PHE A 296 -2.08 1.78 -3.54
CA PHE A 296 -2.50 3.11 -3.06
C PHE A 296 -3.03 3.92 -4.25
N PRO A 297 -4.14 3.52 -4.88
CA PRO A 297 -4.73 4.37 -5.92
C PRO A 297 -5.00 5.74 -5.32
N PHE A 298 -4.78 6.84 -6.03
CA PHE A 298 -5.04 8.17 -5.47
C PHE A 298 -5.65 9.11 -6.49
N HIS A 299 -6.42 10.06 -5.99
CA HIS A 299 -7.14 11.02 -6.80
C HIS A 299 -6.19 12.13 -7.26
N LEU A 300 -6.02 12.32 -8.57
CA LEU A 300 -5.07 13.30 -9.14
C LEU A 300 -5.18 14.70 -8.49
N ASN A 301 -6.40 15.16 -8.23
CA ASN A 301 -6.62 16.50 -7.67
C ASN A 301 -6.65 16.56 -6.14
N LEU A 302 -6.96 15.45 -5.45
CA LEU A 302 -7.19 15.45 -4.00
C LEU A 302 -6.02 14.82 -3.23
N GLY A 303 -5.22 13.97 -3.87
CA GLY A 303 -4.07 13.31 -3.24
C GLY A 303 -4.44 12.25 -2.20
N ALA A 304 -5.69 11.76 -2.25
CA ALA A 304 -6.26 10.83 -1.28
C ALA A 304 -7.03 9.71 -1.98
N ASN A 305 -7.43 8.69 -1.22
CA ASN A 305 -8.16 7.52 -1.71
C ASN A 305 -9.34 7.09 -0.84
N THR A 306 -9.67 7.93 0.11
CA THR A 306 -10.84 7.89 0.99
C THR A 306 -12.05 8.57 0.34
N THR A 307 -12.01 8.86 -0.95
CA THR A 307 -13.14 9.42 -1.71
C THR A 307 -14.05 8.32 -2.23
N ARG A 308 -15.33 8.65 -2.44
CA ARG A 308 -16.36 7.70 -2.89
C ARG A 308 -15.94 6.91 -4.13
N GLU A 309 -15.41 7.61 -5.13
CA GLU A 309 -14.99 7.03 -6.41
C GLU A 309 -13.78 6.10 -6.27
N LEU A 310 -12.90 6.31 -5.30
CA LEU A 310 -11.74 5.46 -5.06
C LEU A 310 -12.03 4.32 -4.08
N LEU A 311 -12.91 4.52 -3.10
CA LEU A 311 -13.44 3.44 -2.27
C LEU A 311 -14.08 2.35 -3.13
N TRP A 312 -14.86 2.73 -4.15
CA TRP A 312 -15.42 1.78 -5.12
C TRP A 312 -14.33 1.00 -5.87
N ALA A 313 -13.27 1.70 -6.33
CA ALA A 313 -12.20 1.06 -7.09
C ALA A 313 -11.39 0.07 -6.21
N ILE A 314 -11.10 0.46 -4.97
CA ILE A 314 -10.45 -0.39 -3.96
C ILE A 314 -11.32 -1.60 -3.64
N ALA A 315 -12.62 -1.40 -3.40
CA ALA A 315 -13.57 -2.47 -3.10
C ALA A 315 -13.62 -3.51 -4.23
N MET A 316 -13.80 -3.04 -5.46
CA MET A 316 -13.90 -3.92 -6.64
C MET A 316 -12.61 -4.63 -6.97
N ALA A 317 -11.47 -3.95 -6.91
CA ALA A 317 -10.17 -4.60 -7.13
C ALA A 317 -9.87 -5.63 -6.05
N GLY A 318 -10.20 -5.35 -4.78
CA GLY A 318 -10.06 -6.30 -3.68
C GLY A 318 -10.85 -7.57 -3.92
N GLN A 319 -12.13 -7.42 -4.27
CA GLN A 319 -12.99 -8.56 -4.58
C GLN A 319 -12.48 -9.35 -5.78
N ALA A 320 -12.04 -8.67 -6.85
CA ALA A 320 -11.49 -9.30 -8.04
C ALA A 320 -10.26 -10.16 -7.71
N LEU A 321 -9.30 -9.59 -6.98
CA LEU A 321 -8.07 -10.28 -6.55
C LEU A 321 -8.36 -11.43 -5.59
N SER A 322 -9.26 -11.21 -4.63
CA SER A 322 -9.61 -12.16 -3.58
C SER A 322 -10.30 -13.41 -4.13
N ARG A 323 -11.18 -13.23 -5.10
CA ARG A 323 -11.97 -14.32 -5.69
C ARG A 323 -11.19 -15.15 -6.71
N ASN A 324 -10.27 -14.51 -7.43
CA ASN A 324 -9.64 -15.10 -8.62
C ASN A 324 -8.15 -15.43 -8.44
N SER A 325 -7.57 -15.14 -7.27
CA SER A 325 -6.17 -15.45 -6.97
C SER A 325 -5.98 -15.82 -5.51
N LYS A 326 -4.79 -16.30 -5.19
CA LYS A 326 -4.31 -16.50 -3.81
C LYS A 326 -3.20 -15.50 -3.45
N LEU A 327 -3.08 -14.40 -4.18
CA LEU A 327 -2.05 -13.40 -3.95
C LEU A 327 -2.33 -12.65 -2.65
N ILE A 328 -1.27 -12.12 -2.06
CA ILE A 328 -1.34 -11.28 -0.87
C ILE A 328 -1.27 -9.84 -1.33
N TYR A 329 -2.15 -9.01 -0.78
CA TYR A 329 -2.19 -7.60 -1.11
C TYR A 329 -2.66 -6.77 0.08
N THR A 330 -2.20 -5.52 0.12
CA THR A 330 -2.53 -4.54 1.15
C THR A 330 -3.11 -3.29 0.52
N SER A 331 -4.21 -2.79 1.08
CA SER A 331 -4.76 -1.49 0.72
C SER A 331 -4.10 -0.44 1.60
N ASN A 332 -3.41 0.52 0.98
CA ASN A 332 -2.79 1.62 1.71
C ASN A 332 -3.68 2.86 1.68
N GLY A 333 -4.15 3.25 2.87
CA GLY A 333 -5.02 4.41 3.04
C GLY A 333 -4.25 5.72 2.87
N PHE A 334 -4.81 6.63 2.08
CA PHE A 334 -4.34 8.01 1.92
C PHE A 334 -5.50 8.95 2.21
N ALA A 335 -5.47 9.63 3.35
CA ALA A 335 -6.52 10.54 3.78
C ALA A 335 -6.25 11.98 3.35
N ASN A 336 -7.31 12.77 3.16
CA ASN A 336 -7.19 14.19 2.88
C ASN A 336 -6.78 14.98 4.14
N ALA A 337 -7.41 14.68 5.27
CA ALA A 337 -7.18 15.37 6.53
C ALA A 337 -5.90 14.92 7.24
N GLY A 338 -5.37 15.78 8.10
CA GLY A 338 -4.19 15.48 8.92
C GLY A 338 -4.51 15.08 10.38
N PRO A 339 -3.48 14.77 11.17
CA PRO A 339 -3.62 14.30 12.55
C PRO A 339 -4.38 15.25 13.46
N MET A 340 -4.93 14.72 14.56
CA MET A 340 -5.75 15.48 15.50
C MET A 340 -6.96 16.16 14.83
N THR A 341 -7.60 15.47 13.88
CA THR A 341 -8.87 15.89 13.27
C THR A 341 -9.87 14.74 13.27
N GLU A 342 -11.15 15.04 13.51
CA GLU A 342 -12.20 14.01 13.44
C GLU A 342 -12.37 13.47 12.01
N MET A 343 -12.15 14.33 11.01
CA MET A 343 -12.21 13.95 9.60
C MET A 343 -11.21 12.84 9.26
N LEU A 344 -9.95 12.94 9.70
CA LEU A 344 -8.96 11.88 9.45
C LEU A 344 -9.40 10.54 10.03
N PHE A 345 -9.95 10.53 11.24
CA PHE A 345 -10.44 9.30 11.86
C PHE A 345 -11.62 8.67 11.08
N ARG A 346 -12.56 9.49 10.59
CA ARG A 346 -13.68 9.02 9.75
C ARG A 346 -13.20 8.50 8.39
N GLU A 347 -12.29 9.22 7.73
CA GLU A 347 -11.63 8.81 6.48
C GLU A 347 -10.90 7.47 6.65
N THR A 348 -10.19 7.30 7.75
CA THR A 348 -9.44 6.09 8.07
C THR A 348 -10.35 4.89 8.34
N ALA A 349 -11.40 5.11 9.13
CA ALA A 349 -12.35 4.04 9.43
C ALA A 349 -13.05 3.52 8.17
N VAL A 350 -13.53 4.42 7.30
CA VAL A 350 -14.23 3.98 6.08
C VAL A 350 -13.30 3.27 5.11
N HIS A 351 -12.06 3.75 4.92
CA HIS A 351 -11.06 3.05 4.11
C HIS A 351 -10.79 1.64 4.64
N ALA A 352 -10.50 1.52 5.94
CA ALA A 352 -10.15 0.25 6.56
C ALA A 352 -11.32 -0.75 6.52
N MET A 353 -12.55 -0.31 6.75
CA MET A 353 -13.73 -1.17 6.69
C MET A 353 -13.99 -1.70 5.28
N VAL A 354 -14.02 -0.79 4.28
CA VAL A 354 -14.22 -1.15 2.87
C VAL A 354 -13.12 -2.08 2.38
N SER A 355 -11.86 -1.79 2.72
CA SER A 355 -10.72 -2.63 2.40
C SER A 355 -10.86 -4.02 3.03
N THR A 356 -11.13 -4.09 4.32
CA THR A 356 -11.17 -5.37 5.04
C THR A 356 -12.28 -6.28 4.54
N VAL A 357 -13.49 -5.76 4.34
CA VAL A 357 -14.64 -6.57 3.88
C VAL A 357 -14.44 -7.07 2.45
N CYS A 358 -13.66 -6.36 1.63
CA CYS A 358 -13.35 -6.73 0.25
C CYS A 358 -12.11 -7.64 0.11
N GLY A 359 -11.56 -8.13 1.23
CA GLY A 359 -10.49 -9.12 1.23
C GLY A 359 -9.06 -8.55 1.24
N TRP A 360 -8.88 -7.26 1.51
CA TRP A 360 -7.55 -6.65 1.66
C TRP A 360 -6.93 -6.95 3.03
N ASN A 361 -5.60 -7.02 3.10
CA ASN A 361 -4.88 -6.69 4.32
C ASN A 361 -4.72 -5.17 4.42
N LEU A 362 -4.39 -4.65 5.61
CA LEU A 362 -4.39 -3.20 5.84
C LEU A 362 -2.97 -2.64 5.87
N TRP A 363 -2.81 -1.49 5.23
CA TRP A 363 -1.66 -0.61 5.37
C TRP A 363 -2.18 0.78 5.74
N GLU A 364 -2.03 1.20 6.98
CA GLU A 364 -2.70 2.40 7.50
C GLU A 364 -1.69 3.32 8.19
N MET A 365 -1.76 4.63 8.09
CA MET A 365 -2.59 5.46 7.22
C MET A 365 -1.72 6.66 6.85
N ALA A 366 -1.61 6.99 5.57
CA ALA A 366 -0.94 8.18 5.12
C ALA A 366 -1.89 9.40 5.25
N SER A 367 -1.70 10.19 6.30
CA SER A 367 -2.50 11.39 6.56
C SER A 367 -2.01 12.61 5.77
N ALA A 368 -2.85 13.66 5.74
CA ALA A 368 -2.56 14.92 5.07
C ALA A 368 -2.03 14.72 3.63
N ARG A 369 -2.69 13.85 2.87
CA ARG A 369 -2.38 13.56 1.45
C ARG A 369 -0.97 13.01 1.21
N ASN A 370 -0.29 12.47 2.23
CA ASN A 370 1.12 12.04 2.14
C ASN A 370 2.01 13.17 1.58
N LYS A 371 1.75 14.41 1.97
CA LYS A 371 2.43 15.57 1.38
C LYS A 371 3.14 16.43 2.40
N TYR A 372 2.58 16.49 3.61
CA TYR A 372 3.04 17.45 4.60
C TYR A 372 3.86 16.74 5.67
N ARG A 373 5.10 17.20 5.79
CA ARG A 373 6.07 16.69 6.75
C ARG A 373 5.52 16.69 8.17
N ASN A 374 5.96 15.71 8.96
CA ASN A 374 5.61 15.49 10.37
C ASN A 374 4.11 15.25 10.68
N ARG A 375 3.22 15.23 9.70
CA ARG A 375 1.77 15.12 9.91
C ARG A 375 1.26 13.71 9.71
N ALA A 376 1.73 12.79 10.56
CA ALA A 376 1.19 11.44 10.71
C ALA A 376 1.48 10.90 12.12
N THR A 377 0.57 10.09 12.64
CA THR A 377 0.67 9.48 13.96
C THR A 377 0.08 8.07 13.98
N PRO A 378 0.41 7.25 14.99
CA PRO A 378 -0.15 5.91 15.05
C PRO A 378 -1.62 5.85 15.46
N LEU A 379 -2.26 6.95 15.93
CA LEU A 379 -3.65 6.88 16.40
C LEU A 379 -4.64 6.69 15.25
N GLU A 380 -4.43 7.33 14.10
CA GLU A 380 -5.24 7.11 12.90
C GLU A 380 -5.09 5.66 12.41
N ALA A 381 -3.85 5.16 12.32
CA ALA A 381 -3.56 3.78 11.94
C ALA A 381 -4.17 2.77 12.92
N ARG A 382 -4.14 3.06 14.23
CA ARG A 382 -4.82 2.27 15.28
C ARG A 382 -6.31 2.15 14.99
N LEU A 383 -6.99 3.27 14.75
CA LEU A 383 -8.43 3.25 14.48
C LEU A 383 -8.75 2.44 13.22
N GLY A 384 -7.98 2.59 12.15
CA GLY A 384 -8.14 1.82 10.92
C GLY A 384 -8.00 0.32 11.17
N CYS A 385 -6.93 -0.09 11.84
CA CYS A 385 -6.69 -1.49 12.16
C CYS A 385 -7.78 -2.06 13.08
N GLU A 386 -8.22 -1.32 14.09
CA GLU A 386 -9.33 -1.74 14.96
C GLU A 386 -10.66 -1.86 14.21
N ALA A 387 -10.95 -0.96 13.27
CA ALA A 387 -12.13 -1.02 12.42
C ALA A 387 -12.07 -2.24 11.48
N GLY A 388 -10.90 -2.55 10.92
CA GLY A 388 -10.70 -3.77 10.13
C GLY A 388 -10.92 -5.04 10.96
N HIS A 389 -10.31 -5.11 12.15
CA HIS A 389 -10.56 -6.22 13.09
C HIS A 389 -12.06 -6.35 13.44
N ALA A 390 -12.74 -5.23 13.69
CA ALA A 390 -14.16 -5.21 14.00
C ALA A 390 -15.02 -5.77 12.86
N VAL A 391 -14.75 -5.38 11.61
CA VAL A 391 -15.43 -5.90 10.41
C VAL A 391 -15.25 -7.42 10.30
N ALA A 392 -14.01 -7.91 10.40
CA ALA A 392 -13.70 -9.32 10.24
C ALA A 392 -14.32 -10.17 11.37
N HIS A 393 -14.09 -9.80 12.63
CA HIS A 393 -14.61 -10.55 13.77
C HIS A 393 -16.14 -10.50 13.87
N GLY A 394 -16.72 -9.32 13.63
CA GLY A 394 -18.15 -9.10 13.58
C GLY A 394 -18.84 -9.84 12.43
N GLY A 395 -18.08 -10.23 11.39
CA GLY A 395 -18.62 -10.87 10.20
C GLY A 395 -19.55 -9.95 9.43
N LEU A 396 -19.18 -8.67 9.32
CA LEU A 396 -19.96 -7.67 8.58
C LEU A 396 -19.91 -7.99 7.09
N THR A 397 -21.05 -7.85 6.41
CA THR A 397 -21.14 -8.03 4.95
C THR A 397 -20.78 -6.75 4.20
N ARG A 398 -20.49 -6.86 2.89
CA ARG A 398 -20.24 -5.69 2.03
C ARG A 398 -21.41 -4.71 2.03
N GLU A 399 -22.65 -5.20 2.05
CA GLU A 399 -23.84 -4.35 2.10
C GLU A 399 -23.93 -3.55 3.40
N GLN A 400 -23.65 -4.19 4.54
CA GLN A 400 -23.63 -3.51 5.84
C GLN A 400 -22.51 -2.45 5.89
N VAL A 401 -21.32 -2.80 5.40
CA VAL A 401 -20.20 -1.85 5.31
C VAL A 401 -20.52 -0.71 4.34
N ASN A 402 -21.22 -0.97 3.23
CA ASN A 402 -21.65 0.06 2.30
C ASN A 402 -22.59 1.08 2.96
N GLU A 403 -23.57 0.62 3.75
CA GLU A 403 -24.46 1.51 4.50
C GLU A 403 -23.70 2.41 5.48
N ILE A 404 -22.73 1.84 6.20
CA ILE A 404 -21.88 2.60 7.14
C ILE A 404 -20.99 3.58 6.37
N ALA A 405 -20.38 3.14 5.27
CA ALA A 405 -19.52 3.96 4.43
C ALA A 405 -20.26 5.18 3.87
N LEU A 406 -21.50 5.00 3.40
CA LEU A 406 -22.34 6.11 2.94
C LEU A 406 -22.61 7.14 4.03
N ARG A 407 -22.85 6.69 5.28
CA ARG A 407 -23.07 7.60 6.41
C ARG A 407 -21.81 8.37 6.78
N LEU A 408 -20.65 7.72 6.78
CA LEU A 408 -19.36 8.37 7.07
C LEU A 408 -18.96 9.34 5.96
N LEU A 409 -19.06 8.94 4.69
CA LEU A 409 -18.80 9.81 3.53
C LEU A 409 -19.60 11.12 3.61
N ALA A 410 -20.89 11.03 3.96
CA ALA A 410 -21.75 12.20 4.10
C ALA A 410 -21.29 13.23 5.16
N THR A 411 -20.34 12.86 6.03
CA THR A 411 -19.78 13.77 7.05
C THR A 411 -18.55 14.55 6.60
N TYR A 412 -17.90 14.14 5.50
CA TYR A 412 -16.60 14.72 5.11
C TYR A 412 -16.37 14.90 3.60
N GLU A 413 -17.12 14.22 2.72
CA GLU A 413 -16.80 14.20 1.29
C GLU A 413 -16.93 15.57 0.62
N ASP A 414 -17.77 16.46 1.17
CA ASP A 414 -17.92 17.85 0.75
C ASP A 414 -16.73 18.75 1.10
N GLN A 415 -15.91 18.33 2.08
CA GLN A 415 -14.75 19.04 2.59
C GLN A 415 -13.42 18.47 2.06
N ALA A 416 -13.43 17.41 1.23
CA ALA A 416 -12.21 16.73 0.79
C ALA A 416 -11.13 17.68 0.20
N ALA A 417 -11.55 18.66 -0.60
CA ALA A 417 -10.66 19.63 -1.22
C ALA A 417 -10.00 20.60 -0.22
N GLU A 418 -10.69 20.92 0.88
CA GLU A 418 -10.30 21.88 1.92
C GLU A 418 -10.07 21.20 3.28
N ALA A 419 -9.80 19.89 3.26
CA ALA A 419 -9.67 19.07 4.45
C ALA A 419 -8.65 19.67 5.44
N PRO A 420 -8.93 19.61 6.76
CA PRO A 420 -8.08 20.25 7.75
C PRO A 420 -6.70 19.59 7.78
N MET A 421 -5.66 20.43 7.75
CA MET A 421 -4.26 19.98 7.75
C MET A 421 -3.83 19.26 9.04
N GLY A 422 -4.59 19.47 10.12
CA GLY A 422 -4.30 18.89 11.41
C GLY A 422 -3.01 19.38 12.05
N ALA A 423 -2.54 18.61 13.03
CA ALA A 423 -1.37 18.89 13.83
C ALA A 423 -0.15 18.08 13.38
N GLU A 424 1.05 18.60 13.64
CA GLU A 424 2.28 17.83 13.54
C GLU A 424 2.40 16.84 14.70
N TYR A 425 3.22 15.79 14.51
CA TYR A 425 3.49 14.77 15.51
C TYR A 425 3.87 15.38 16.87
N ALA A 426 4.78 16.35 16.89
CA ALA A 426 5.23 16.98 18.14
C ALA A 426 4.18 17.86 18.84
N GLU A 427 3.10 18.22 18.15
CA GLU A 427 1.99 19.02 18.71
C GLU A 427 0.92 18.11 19.35
N CYS A 428 0.83 16.86 18.92
CA CYS A 428 -0.20 15.91 19.39
C CYS A 428 0.37 14.64 20.05
N TYR A 429 1.70 14.55 20.21
CA TYR A 429 2.40 13.50 20.95
C TYR A 429 3.44 14.09 21.90
N ASP A 430 3.60 13.46 23.06
CA ASP A 430 4.80 13.58 23.87
C ASP A 430 5.93 12.83 23.13
N VAL A 431 6.84 13.59 22.52
CA VAL A 431 7.93 13.05 21.69
C VAL A 431 8.89 12.18 22.50
N ASP A 432 9.21 12.57 23.73
CA ASP A 432 10.17 11.84 24.57
C ASP A 432 9.59 10.49 25.00
N ARG A 433 8.30 10.49 25.33
CA ARG A 433 7.59 9.28 25.73
C ARG A 433 7.04 8.51 24.56
N ALA A 434 6.96 9.07 23.36
CA ALA A 434 6.28 8.51 22.18
C ALA A 434 4.87 8.01 22.53
N VAL A 435 4.03 8.90 23.07
CA VAL A 435 2.62 8.63 23.40
C VAL A 435 1.74 9.83 23.00
N PRO A 436 0.47 9.61 22.59
CA PRO A 436 -0.41 10.71 22.22
C PRO A 436 -0.70 11.61 23.43
N THR A 437 -0.99 12.88 23.17
CA THR A 437 -1.58 13.76 24.18
C THR A 437 -2.96 13.25 24.58
N MET A 438 -3.42 13.64 25.77
CA MET A 438 -4.76 13.25 26.23
C MET A 438 -5.85 13.78 25.29
N GLU A 439 -5.70 15.00 24.79
CA GLU A 439 -6.62 15.60 23.81
C GLU A 439 -6.77 14.75 22.55
N HIS A 440 -5.64 14.31 21.97
CA HIS A 440 -5.67 13.47 20.77
C HIS A 440 -6.30 12.10 21.05
N LEU A 441 -5.97 11.50 22.20
CA LEU A 441 -6.55 10.23 22.63
C LEU A 441 -8.05 10.32 22.87
N ASP A 442 -8.52 11.41 23.48
CA ASP A 442 -9.95 11.63 23.74
C ASP A 442 -10.73 11.89 22.44
N MET A 443 -10.13 12.59 21.47
CA MET A 443 -10.72 12.72 20.12
C MET A 443 -10.86 11.36 19.44
N TYR A 444 -9.80 10.55 19.44
CA TYR A 444 -9.84 9.19 18.91
C TYR A 444 -10.96 8.36 19.55
N ARG A 445 -11.11 8.41 20.88
CA ARG A 445 -12.18 7.70 21.60
C ARG A 445 -13.57 8.16 21.18
N ARG A 446 -13.81 9.46 21.10
CA ARG A 446 -15.12 10.00 20.69
C ARG A 446 -15.51 9.55 19.27
N VAL A 447 -14.58 9.63 18.32
CA VAL A 447 -14.86 9.21 16.93
C VAL A 447 -15.03 7.69 16.85
N LYS A 448 -14.26 6.92 17.62
CA LYS A 448 -14.47 5.47 17.75
C LYS A 448 -15.87 5.13 18.27
N ASP A 449 -16.35 5.83 19.31
CA ASP A 449 -17.70 5.65 19.85
C ASP A 449 -18.79 6.04 18.83
N GLU A 450 -18.57 7.11 18.06
CA GLU A 450 -19.44 7.52 16.94
C GLU A 450 -19.56 6.40 15.89
N ILE A 451 -18.43 5.81 15.47
CA ILE A 451 -18.40 4.72 14.50
C ILE A 451 -19.01 3.44 15.09
N ALA A 452 -18.79 3.16 16.38
CA ALA A 452 -19.39 2.03 17.06
C ALA A 452 -20.93 2.11 17.06
N ALA A 453 -21.48 3.32 17.25
CA ALA A 453 -22.92 3.57 17.19
C ALA A 453 -23.53 3.35 15.79
N LEU A 454 -22.71 3.31 14.73
CA LEU A 454 -23.14 2.93 13.38
C LEU A 454 -23.20 1.41 13.17
N GLY A 455 -22.85 0.61 14.19
CA GLY A 455 -22.92 -0.86 14.14
C GLY A 455 -21.56 -1.55 13.96
N VAL A 456 -20.44 -0.84 14.16
CA VAL A 456 -19.09 -1.41 14.08
C VAL A 456 -18.68 -2.01 15.44
N PRO A 457 -18.51 -3.34 15.57
CA PRO A 457 -18.26 -3.98 16.86
C PRO A 457 -16.76 -3.99 17.18
N PHE A 458 -16.24 -2.85 17.68
CA PHE A 458 -14.83 -2.73 18.04
C PHE A 458 -14.38 -3.78 19.09
N PRO A 459 -13.13 -4.28 18.99
CA PRO A 459 -12.65 -5.38 19.83
C PRO A 459 -12.44 -5.02 21.32
N TYR A 460 -12.19 -3.75 21.64
CA TYR A 460 -11.99 -3.22 22.99
C TYR A 460 -12.25 -1.73 23.05
#